data_AF-A0A094HAL8-F1
#
_entry.id   AF-A0A094HAL8-F1
#
_cell.length_a   1.000
_cell.length_b   1.000
_cell.length_c   1.000
_cell.angle_alpha   90.00
_cell.angle_beta   90.00
_cell.angle_gamma   90.00
#
_symmetry.space_group_name_H-M   'P 1'
#
loop_
_entity.id
_entity.type
_entity.pdbx_description
1 polymer ?
#
loop_
_entity_poly.entity_id
_entity_poly.type
_entity_poly.pdbx_seq_one_letter_code
_entity_poly.pdbx_strand_id
1 'polypeptide(L)'
;MKISSLVSILAIASAAEAWQITFFSNSGTVHAVGKKSGNCQNLRSDYKGVTTQLSFNAKTSFYPDPDGYTAYAQTNCKGRAYYGVQGNQYPKKTFKSYRITG
;
A
#
# COMPACT_ATOMS: atom_id res chain seq x y z
N MET A 1 42.90 -34.81 -5.54
CA MET A 1 41.64 -34.40 -4.89
C MET A 1 41.87 -33.14 -4.10
N LYS A 2 41.16 -32.04 -4.41
CA LYS A 2 40.80 -30.98 -3.45
C LYS A 2 39.71 -30.13 -4.12
N ILE A 3 38.49 -30.59 -3.90
CA ILE A 3 37.25 -29.94 -4.32
C ILE A 3 37.14 -28.68 -3.47
N SER A 4 37.40 -27.51 -4.07
CA SER A 4 37.13 -26.24 -3.43
C SER A 4 35.70 -25.84 -3.79
N SER A 5 34.74 -26.41 -3.05
CA SER A 5 33.33 -26.03 -3.12
C SER A 5 33.17 -24.62 -2.57
N LEU A 6 33.17 -23.63 -3.47
CA LEU A 6 32.62 -22.31 -3.18
C LEU A 6 31.09 -22.46 -3.12
N VAL A 7 30.58 -22.69 -1.91
CA VAL A 7 29.15 -22.62 -1.60
C VAL A 7 28.76 -21.14 -1.72
N SER A 8 28.27 -20.75 -2.89
CA SER A 8 27.62 -19.47 -3.10
C SER A 8 26.37 -19.41 -2.23
N ILE A 9 26.47 -18.68 -1.12
CA ILE A 9 25.34 -18.40 -0.24
C ILE A 9 24.37 -17.53 -1.04
N LEU A 10 23.30 -18.15 -1.53
CA LEU A 10 22.16 -17.45 -2.15
C LEU A 10 21.52 -16.60 -1.05
N ALA A 11 21.89 -15.33 -0.98
CA ALA A 11 21.21 -14.36 -0.13
C ALA A 11 19.79 -14.18 -0.67
N ILE A 12 18.83 -14.84 -0.02
CA ILE A 12 17.41 -14.60 -0.25
C ILE A 12 17.15 -13.20 0.29
N ALA A 13 17.24 -12.19 -0.58
CA ALA A 13 16.82 -10.83 -0.26
C ALA A 13 15.32 -10.88 0.03
N SER A 14 14.96 -11.01 1.30
CA SER A 14 13.59 -10.89 1.76
C SER A 14 13.08 -9.54 1.26
N ALA A 15 12.06 -9.57 0.41
CA ALA A 15 11.46 -8.37 -0.12
C ALA A 15 10.72 -7.65 1.01
N ALA A 16 11.45 -6.88 1.83
CA ALA A 16 10.85 -6.05 2.86
C ALA A 16 9.93 -5.03 2.18
N GLU A 17 8.65 -5.07 2.52
CA GLU A 17 7.65 -4.07 2.16
C GLU A 17 7.92 -2.82 3.01
N ALA A 18 7.85 -1.63 2.40
CA ALA A 18 7.96 -0.34 3.09
C ALA A 18 6.59 0.17 3.56
N TRP A 19 5.50 -0.37 3.01
CA TRP A 19 4.15 0.01 3.41
C TRP A 19 3.15 -1.08 3.11
N GLN A 20 2.05 -1.02 3.87
CA GLN A 20 0.82 -1.74 3.61
C GLN A 20 -0.37 -0.81 3.76
N ILE A 21 -1.36 -0.95 2.89
CA ILE A 21 -2.62 -0.23 2.93
C ILE A 21 -3.78 -1.20 2.75
N THR A 22 -4.82 -1.06 3.56
CA THR A 22 -6.02 -1.90 3.50
C THR A 22 -7.27 -1.03 3.54
N PHE A 23 -8.13 -1.18 2.55
CA PHE A 23 -9.43 -0.53 2.44
C PHE A 23 -10.52 -1.53 2.81
N PHE A 24 -11.24 -1.28 3.90
CA PHE A 24 -12.36 -2.11 4.35
C PHE A 24 -13.67 -1.45 3.95
N SER A 25 -14.50 -2.16 3.19
CA SER A 25 -15.87 -1.75 2.87
C SER A 25 -16.85 -2.87 3.16
N ASN A 26 -18.13 -2.51 3.19
CA ASN A 26 -19.22 -3.47 3.17
C ASN A 26 -19.26 -4.34 1.88
N SER A 27 -18.63 -3.91 0.79
CA SER A 27 -18.52 -4.67 -0.46
C SER A 27 -17.30 -5.59 -0.52
N GLY A 28 -16.42 -5.55 0.48
CA GLY A 28 -15.18 -6.33 0.53
C GLY A 28 -13.97 -5.49 0.91
N THR A 29 -12.80 -6.12 0.80
CA THR A 29 -11.52 -5.57 1.25
C THR A 29 -10.54 -5.48 0.09
N VAL A 30 -9.82 -4.37 -0.01
CA VAL A 30 -8.65 -4.24 -0.90
C VAL A 30 -7.42 -4.07 -0.05
N HIS A 31 -6.46 -4.97 -0.23
CA HIS A 31 -5.17 -4.93 0.44
C HIS A 31 -4.07 -4.73 -0.60
N ALA A 32 -3.10 -3.86 -0.31
CA ALA A 32 -1.94 -3.62 -1.14
C ALA A 32 -0.71 -3.35 -0.26
N VAL A 33 0.44 -3.73 -0.81
CA VAL A 33 1.75 -3.57 -0.18
C VAL A 33 2.74 -3.03 -1.21
N GLY A 34 3.79 -2.37 -0.75
CA GLY A 34 4.83 -1.89 -1.65
C GLY A 34 6.06 -1.35 -0.95
N LYS A 35 7.05 -0.94 -1.75
CA LYS A 35 8.38 -0.53 -1.26
C LYS A 35 8.69 0.96 -1.42
N LYS A 36 7.92 1.67 -2.24
CA LYS A 36 8.15 3.09 -2.56
C LYS A 36 6.83 3.83 -2.55
N SER A 37 6.86 5.11 -2.21
CA SER A 37 5.81 6.05 -2.63
C SER A 37 5.78 6.08 -4.16
N GLY A 38 4.66 6.49 -4.75
CA GLY A 38 4.60 6.36 -6.21
C GLY A 38 3.31 6.76 -6.87
N ASN A 39 3.12 6.17 -8.04
CA ASN A 39 2.07 6.52 -8.98
C ASN A 39 0.68 6.18 -8.46
N CYS A 40 -0.31 6.83 -9.06
CA CYS A 40 -1.70 6.53 -8.80
C CYS A 40 -2.04 5.07 -9.06
N GLN A 41 -2.78 4.46 -8.14
CA GLN A 41 -3.30 3.11 -8.25
C GLN A 41 -4.82 3.14 -8.23
N ASN A 42 -5.46 2.52 -9.22
CA ASN A 42 -6.90 2.32 -9.20
C ASN A 42 -7.25 1.15 -8.28
N LEU A 43 -8.32 1.31 -7.50
CA LEU A 43 -8.94 0.17 -6.84
C LEU A 43 -9.58 -0.70 -7.91
N ARG A 44 -9.68 -2.00 -7.61
CA ARG A 44 -10.41 -2.97 -8.43
C ARG A 44 -11.84 -2.47 -8.72
N SER A 45 -12.33 -2.68 -9.94
CA SER A 45 -13.59 -2.08 -10.43
C SER A 45 -14.85 -2.58 -9.72
N ASP A 46 -14.75 -3.74 -9.06
CA ASP A 46 -15.75 -4.37 -8.19
C ASP A 46 -15.76 -3.78 -6.77
N TYR A 47 -14.76 -3.00 -6.35
CA TYR A 47 -14.78 -2.28 -5.08
C TYR A 47 -15.64 -1.02 -5.20
N LYS A 48 -16.94 -1.15 -4.84
CA LYS A 48 -17.94 -0.08 -4.98
C LYS A 48 -18.52 0.41 -3.65
N GLY A 49 -18.21 -0.28 -2.56
CA GLY A 49 -18.75 -0.01 -1.24
C GLY A 49 -18.21 1.27 -0.59
N VAL A 50 -18.86 1.67 0.48
CA VAL A 50 -18.37 2.75 1.35
C VAL A 50 -17.22 2.19 2.17
N THR A 51 -16.05 2.81 2.05
CA THR A 51 -14.89 2.49 2.89
C THR A 51 -15.18 2.98 4.31
N THR A 52 -15.39 2.04 5.23
CA THR A 52 -15.68 2.32 6.64
C THR A 52 -14.41 2.43 7.45
N GLN A 53 -13.37 1.69 7.06
CA GLN A 53 -12.04 1.75 7.66
C GLN A 53 -10.98 1.71 6.57
N LEU A 54 -9.90 2.46 6.78
CA LEU A 54 -8.70 2.42 6.00
C LEU A 54 -7.53 2.27 6.97
N SER A 55 -6.70 1.26 6.78
CA SER A 55 -5.51 1.02 7.59
C SER A 55 -4.28 1.25 6.74
N PHE A 56 -3.40 2.14 7.17
CA PHE A 56 -2.11 2.36 6.53
C PHE A 56 -1.00 2.14 7.55
N ASN A 57 -0.01 1.33 7.21
CA ASN A 57 1.18 1.19 8.03
C ASN A 57 2.39 1.34 7.13
N ALA A 58 3.25 2.32 7.42
CA ALA A 58 4.62 2.25 6.96
C ALA A 58 5.27 1.07 7.67
N LYS A 59 5.72 0.09 6.90
CA LYS A 59 6.51 -1.02 7.42
C LYS A 59 7.96 -0.53 7.38
N THR A 60 8.52 -0.31 8.58
CA THR A 60 9.90 0.09 8.79
C THR A 60 10.84 -0.75 7.92
N SER A 61 11.26 -0.20 6.80
CA SER A 61 12.18 -0.85 5.86
C SER A 61 13.45 -0.03 5.73
N PHE A 62 14.47 -0.59 5.09
CA PHE A 62 15.71 0.13 4.76
C PHE A 62 15.53 1.28 3.73
N TYR A 63 14.29 1.62 3.37
CA TYR A 63 13.92 2.73 2.48
C TYR A 63 13.26 3.84 3.29
N PRO A 64 13.32 5.12 2.86
CA PRO A 64 12.56 6.18 3.52
C PRO A 64 11.08 5.79 3.58
N ASP A 65 10.57 5.72 4.81
CA ASP A 65 9.21 5.27 5.06
C ASP A 65 8.23 6.28 4.46
N PRO A 66 7.23 5.83 3.67
CA PRO A 66 6.17 6.71 3.23
C PRO A 66 5.40 7.28 4.43
N ASP A 67 5.10 8.57 4.37
CA ASP A 67 4.48 9.33 5.45
C ASP A 67 2.95 9.16 5.52
N GLY A 68 2.35 8.66 4.44
CA GLY A 68 0.90 8.54 4.34
C GLY A 68 0.39 8.10 2.98
N TYR A 69 -0.85 8.49 2.71
CA TYR A 69 -1.52 8.22 1.45
C TYR A 69 -2.55 9.31 1.15
N THR A 70 -2.93 9.39 -0.12
CA THR A 70 -4.12 10.12 -0.57
C THR A 70 -5.06 9.16 -1.27
N ALA A 71 -6.31 9.08 -0.83
CA ALA A 71 -7.38 8.34 -1.47
C ALA A 71 -8.33 9.27 -2.22
N TYR A 72 -8.87 8.83 -3.35
CA TYR A 72 -9.61 9.68 -4.28
C TYR A 72 -10.97 9.09 -4.62
N ALA A 73 -11.98 9.95 -4.77
CA ALA A 73 -13.34 9.55 -5.12
C ALA A 73 -13.49 9.02 -6.56
N GLN A 74 -12.54 9.33 -7.46
CA GLN A 74 -12.52 8.88 -8.84
C GLN A 74 -11.27 8.05 -9.16
N THR A 75 -11.28 7.38 -10.31
CA THR A 75 -10.10 6.68 -10.83
C THR A 75 -9.02 7.67 -11.26
N ASN A 76 -7.78 7.19 -11.38
CA ASN A 76 -6.61 7.94 -11.83
C ASN A 76 -6.30 9.17 -10.94
N CYS A 77 -6.60 9.07 -9.64
CA CYS A 77 -6.30 10.06 -8.61
C CYS A 77 -6.94 11.42 -8.89
N LYS A 78 -8.21 11.36 -9.33
CA LYS A 78 -9.03 12.53 -9.64
C LYS A 78 -10.16 12.73 -8.63
N GLY A 79 -10.74 13.92 -8.67
CA GLY A 79 -11.86 14.30 -7.82
C GLY A 79 -11.44 14.57 -6.38
N ARG A 80 -12.39 14.45 -5.45
CA ARG A 80 -12.16 14.78 -4.03
C ARG A 80 -11.11 13.84 -3.43
N ALA A 81 -10.09 14.45 -2.84
CA ALA A 81 -9.02 13.78 -2.13
C ALA A 81 -9.36 13.61 -0.63
N TYR A 82 -8.83 12.53 -0.05
CA TYR A 82 -8.79 12.27 1.37
C TYR A 82 -7.34 11.94 1.74
N TYR A 83 -6.77 12.71 2.65
CA TYR A 83 -5.39 12.55 3.10
C TYR A 83 -5.38 11.73 4.38
N GLY A 84 -4.54 10.70 4.43
CA GLY A 84 -4.37 9.85 5.60
C GLY A 84 -2.91 9.61 5.89
N VAL A 85 -2.65 9.22 7.13
CA VAL A 85 -1.31 8.96 7.69
C VAL A 85 -1.28 7.55 8.28
N GLN A 86 -0.21 7.18 8.97
CA GLN A 86 -0.11 5.91 9.68
C GLN A 86 -1.27 5.67 10.65
N GLY A 87 -1.71 4.40 10.72
CA GLY A 87 -2.73 3.89 11.62
C GLY A 87 -4.05 3.57 10.93
N ASN A 88 -5.10 3.45 11.73
CA ASN A 88 -6.46 3.21 11.26
C ASN A 88 -7.22 4.54 11.18
N GLN A 89 -7.93 4.74 10.07
CA GLN A 89 -8.83 5.87 9.87
C GLN A 89 -10.22 5.38 9.46
N TYR A 90 -11.24 6.17 9.77
CA TYR A 90 -12.65 5.80 9.58
C TYR A 90 -13.39 6.83 8.71
N PRO A 91 -13.04 6.93 7.42
CA PRO A 91 -13.47 8.05 6.58
C PRO A 91 -14.96 8.05 6.24
N LYS A 92 -15.62 6.88 6.23
CA LYS A 92 -17.02 6.70 5.78
C LYS A 92 -17.26 7.34 4.40
N LYS A 93 -16.38 7.03 3.44
CA LYS A 93 -16.37 7.60 2.07
C LYS A 93 -16.14 6.50 1.03
N THR A 94 -16.54 6.73 -0.21
CA THR A 94 -16.21 5.85 -1.33
C THR A 94 -14.94 6.32 -2.01
N PHE A 95 -14.03 5.40 -2.28
CA PHE A 95 -12.79 5.65 -3.01
C PHE A 95 -12.71 4.77 -4.25
N LYS A 96 -12.00 5.23 -5.27
CA LYS A 96 -11.76 4.50 -6.53
C LYS A 96 -10.29 4.44 -6.91
N SER A 97 -9.45 5.27 -6.31
CA SER A 97 -8.00 5.20 -6.49
C SER A 97 -7.28 5.75 -5.27
N TYR A 98 -5.99 5.47 -5.18
CA TYR A 98 -5.13 5.95 -4.11
C TYR A 98 -3.71 6.20 -4.61
N ARG A 99 -2.95 6.95 -3.83
CA ARG A 99 -1.53 7.23 -4.03
C ARG A 99 -0.84 7.17 -2.68
N ILE A 100 0.30 6.50 -2.60
CA ILE A 100 1.16 6.53 -1.41
C ILE A 100 2.03 7.79 -1.45
N THR A 101 2.11 8.51 -0.33
CA THR A 101 2.91 9.73 -0.16
C THR A 101 4.14 9.44 0.70
N GLY A 102 5.16 10.27 0.58
CA GLY A 102 6.41 10.21 1.34
C GLY A 102 7.26 11.44 1.05
#